data_AF-A0A834F8T9-F1
#
_entry.id   AF-A0A834F8T9-F1
#
_cell.length_a   1.000
_cell.length_b   1.000
_cell.length_c   1.000
_cell.angle_alpha   90.00
_cell.angle_beta   90.00
_cell.angle_gamma   90.00
#
_symmetry.space_group_name_H-M   'P 1'
#
loop_
_entity.id
_entity.type
_entity.pdbx_description
1 polymer ?
#
loop_
_entity_poly.entity_id
_entity_poly.type
_entity_poly.pdbx_seq_one_letter_code
_entity_poly.pdbx_strand_id
1 'polypeptide(L)'
;MGWWGHNLQTRFQMTNVMELQPGVSGFRLSNQPFLLVCPLQASLEVFNLTSMEALRRKSVLLTGYLEHLIQHHFTEDPAEPQKPHVRILTPSDPQQRGCQLVAGLLRPHPESLPGAGEEGRRM
;
A
#
# COMPACT_ATOMS: atom_id res chain seq x y z
N MET A 1 -18.49 10.64 -24.16
CA MET A 1 -17.58 9.89 -25.04
C MET A 1 -16.56 10.85 -25.60
N GLY A 2 -15.28 10.50 -25.62
CA GLY A 2 -14.22 11.40 -26.09
C GLY A 2 -13.57 10.93 -27.39
N TRP A 3 -12.96 11.87 -28.12
CA TRP A 3 -12.45 11.65 -29.48
C TRP A 3 -11.39 10.55 -29.57
N TRP A 4 -10.59 10.33 -28.52
CA TRP A 4 -9.58 9.28 -28.53
C TRP A 4 -10.12 7.86 -28.37
N GLY A 5 -11.42 7.70 -28.08
CA GLY A 5 -12.12 6.42 -28.09
C GLY A 5 -12.65 6.03 -29.48
N HIS A 6 -12.49 6.92 -30.47
CA HIS A 6 -12.89 6.70 -31.85
C HIS A 6 -11.85 5.85 -32.59
N ASN A 7 -12.32 5.06 -33.56
CA ASN A 7 -11.54 4.22 -34.45
C ASN A 7 -10.32 4.96 -35.01
N LEU A 8 -9.13 4.42 -34.79
CA LEU A 8 -7.88 5.08 -35.16
C LEU A 8 -7.80 5.42 -36.66
N GLN A 9 -8.37 4.58 -37.52
CA GLN A 9 -8.33 4.75 -38.98
C GLN A 9 -9.15 5.96 -39.47
N THR A 10 -10.26 6.24 -38.80
CA THR A 10 -11.25 7.27 -39.16
C THR A 10 -11.19 8.49 -38.23
N ARG A 11 -10.43 8.43 -37.14
CA ARG A 11 -10.31 9.48 -36.10
C ARG A 11 -10.07 10.87 -36.66
N PHE A 12 -9.16 11.00 -37.60
CA PHE A 12 -8.75 12.30 -38.14
C PHE A 12 -9.63 12.78 -39.30
N GLN A 13 -10.67 12.03 -39.69
CA GLN A 13 -11.68 12.49 -40.65
C GLN A 13 -12.65 13.51 -40.04
N MET A 14 -12.77 13.54 -38.70
CA MET A 14 -13.56 14.53 -37.94
C MET A 14 -15.01 14.68 -38.41
N THR A 15 -15.65 13.57 -38.82
CA THR A 15 -17.03 13.54 -39.33
C THR A 15 -18.10 13.82 -38.26
N ASN A 16 -17.71 13.93 -36.99
CA ASN A 16 -18.60 13.97 -35.81
C ASN A 16 -19.54 12.75 -35.66
N VAL A 17 -19.31 11.69 -36.44
CA VAL A 17 -19.97 10.38 -36.27
C VAL A 17 -19.04 9.48 -35.47
N MET A 18 -19.50 8.93 -34.36
CA MET A 18 -18.64 8.15 -33.45
C MET A 18 -18.58 6.67 -33.85
N GLU A 19 -17.41 6.21 -34.28
CA GLU A 19 -17.06 4.79 -34.42
C GLU A 19 -16.25 4.35 -33.20
N LEU A 20 -16.90 3.77 -32.20
CA LEU A 20 -16.23 3.36 -30.96
C LEU A 20 -15.25 2.22 -31.21
N GLN A 21 -14.05 2.33 -30.63
CA GLN A 21 -13.13 1.20 -30.56
C GLN A 21 -13.71 0.10 -29.65
N PRO A 22 -13.59 -1.19 -30.03
CA PRO A 22 -14.04 -2.28 -29.19
C PRO A 22 -13.22 -2.38 -27.88
N GLY A 23 -13.86 -2.86 -26.82
CA GLY A 23 -13.22 -3.10 -25.51
C GLY A 23 -12.82 -1.82 -24.76
N VAL A 24 -11.77 -1.92 -23.94
CA VAL A 24 -11.32 -0.84 -23.05
C VAL A 24 -10.87 0.43 -23.79
N SER A 25 -10.43 0.31 -25.05
CA SER A 25 -9.97 1.47 -25.82
C SER A 25 -11.07 2.49 -26.10
N GLY A 26 -12.35 2.06 -26.15
CA GLY A 26 -13.49 2.96 -26.33
C GLY A 26 -13.73 3.90 -25.14
N PHE A 27 -13.21 3.57 -23.96
CA PHE A 27 -13.31 4.41 -22.75
C PHE A 27 -12.28 5.54 -22.71
N ARG A 28 -11.31 5.57 -23.63
CA ARG A 28 -10.30 6.63 -23.69
C ARG A 28 -10.92 7.94 -24.19
N LEU A 29 -10.89 8.98 -23.37
CA LEU A 29 -11.55 10.24 -23.70
C LEU A 29 -10.65 11.19 -24.50
N SER A 30 -9.42 11.40 -24.03
CA SER A 30 -8.48 12.38 -24.55
C SER A 30 -7.17 11.74 -25.02
N ASN A 31 -6.27 12.57 -25.56
CA ASN A 31 -4.91 12.15 -25.87
C ASN A 31 -4.15 11.75 -24.60
N GLN A 32 -3.27 10.77 -24.75
CA GLN A 32 -2.39 10.34 -23.67
C GLN A 32 -1.35 11.43 -23.36
N PRO A 33 -1.09 11.70 -22.07
CA PRO A 33 -0.03 12.61 -21.65
C PRO A 33 1.34 11.95 -21.85
N PHE A 34 2.05 12.31 -22.93
CA PHE A 34 3.30 11.67 -23.34
C PHE A 34 4.36 11.62 -22.22
N LEU A 35 4.54 12.71 -21.47
CA LEU A 35 5.50 12.78 -20.36
C LEU A 35 5.21 11.83 -19.20
N LEU A 36 3.96 11.34 -19.07
CA LEU A 36 3.61 10.31 -18.08
C LEU A 36 3.77 8.89 -18.63
N VAL A 37 3.66 8.71 -19.95
CA VAL A 37 3.83 7.40 -20.61
C VAL A 37 5.29 6.94 -20.51
N CYS A 38 6.26 7.84 -20.73
CA CYS A 38 7.68 7.50 -20.68
C CYS A 38 8.14 6.88 -19.34
N PRO A 39 7.91 7.51 -18.15
CA PRO A 39 8.33 6.93 -16.87
C PRO A 39 7.55 5.66 -16.52
N LEU A 40 6.28 5.54 -16.93
CA LEU A 40 5.52 4.31 -16.76
C LEU A 40 6.14 3.16 -17.56
N GLN A 41 6.51 3.41 -18.82
CA GLN A 41 7.18 2.40 -19.66
C GLN A 41 8.51 1.96 -19.04
N ALA A 42 9.34 2.91 -18.59
CA ALA A 42 10.60 2.58 -17.91
C ALA A 42 10.38 1.73 -16.64
N SER A 43 9.34 2.01 -15.86
CA SER A 43 8.98 1.17 -14.71
C SER A 43 8.59 -0.25 -15.15
N LEU A 44 7.76 -0.38 -16.19
CA LEU A 44 7.34 -1.69 -16.72
C LEU A 44 8.51 -2.51 -17.27
N GLU A 45 9.51 -1.87 -17.86
CA GLU A 45 10.74 -2.55 -18.29
C GLU A 45 11.48 -3.19 -17.11
N VAL A 46 11.55 -2.53 -15.95
CA VAL A 46 12.14 -3.12 -14.73
C VAL A 46 11.33 -4.32 -14.24
N PHE A 47 10.00 -4.24 -14.26
CA PHE A 47 9.14 -5.39 -13.93
C PHE A 47 9.34 -6.56 -14.91
N ASN A 48 9.63 -6.27 -16.18
CA ASN A 48 9.88 -7.28 -17.22
C ASN A 48 11.22 -8.00 -17.07
N LEU A 49 12.16 -7.48 -16.27
CA LEU A 49 13.40 -8.17 -15.90
C LEU A 49 13.16 -9.31 -14.89
N THR A 50 11.95 -9.43 -14.35
CA THR A 50 11.57 -10.44 -13.38
C THR A 50 10.12 -10.90 -13.59
N SER A 51 9.54 -11.61 -12.63
CA SER A 51 8.14 -12.06 -12.69
C SER A 51 7.37 -11.61 -11.45
N MET A 52 6.05 -11.45 -11.59
CA MET A 52 5.18 -11.15 -10.45
C MET A 52 5.23 -12.24 -9.38
N GLU A 53 5.46 -13.50 -9.78
CA GLU A 53 5.65 -14.60 -8.85
C GLU A 53 6.94 -14.44 -8.02
N ALA A 54 8.07 -14.12 -8.66
CA ALA A 54 9.33 -13.89 -7.95
C ALA A 54 9.25 -12.69 -7.00
N LEU A 55 8.64 -11.59 -7.45
CA LEU A 55 8.38 -10.41 -6.63
C LEU A 55 7.47 -10.74 -5.43
N ARG A 56 6.42 -11.54 -5.64
CA ARG A 56 5.50 -11.94 -4.58
C ARG A 56 6.21 -12.83 -3.55
N ARG A 57 6.99 -13.82 -3.96
CA ARG A 57 7.80 -14.66 -3.06
C ARG A 57 8.71 -13.81 -2.17
N LYS A 58 9.43 -12.85 -2.78
CA LYS A 58 10.27 -11.90 -2.03
C LYS A 58 9.47 -11.01 -1.09
N SER A 59 8.33 -10.49 -1.51
CA SER A 59 7.45 -9.67 -0.68
C SER A 59 6.94 -10.45 0.55
N VAL A 60 6.53 -11.70 0.38
CA VAL A 60 6.07 -12.54 1.51
C VAL A 60 7.20 -12.73 2.52
N LEU A 61 8.41 -13.05 2.04
CA LEU A 61 9.58 -13.24 2.90
C LEU A 61 9.97 -11.95 3.65
N LEU A 62 10.11 -10.83 2.93
CA LEU A 62 10.53 -9.57 3.54
C LEU A 62 9.50 -9.02 4.52
N THR A 63 8.22 -9.03 4.13
CA THR A 63 7.16 -8.52 5.02
C THR A 63 6.94 -9.47 6.21
N GLY A 64 7.06 -10.79 6.02
CA GLY A 64 7.02 -11.75 7.12
C GLY A 64 8.22 -11.62 8.07
N TYR A 65 9.41 -11.35 7.55
CA TYR A 65 10.58 -11.08 8.37
C TYR A 65 10.45 -9.78 9.17
N LEU A 66 9.89 -8.72 8.57
CA LEU A 66 9.57 -7.49 9.28
C LEU A 66 8.53 -7.72 10.39
N GLU A 67 7.46 -8.47 10.10
CA GLU A 67 6.45 -8.88 11.10
C GLU A 67 7.11 -9.63 12.27
N HIS A 68 7.99 -10.59 11.96
CA HIS A 68 8.75 -11.34 12.97
C HIS A 68 9.62 -10.42 13.85
N LEU A 69 10.35 -9.48 13.26
CA LEU A 69 11.19 -8.54 14.02
C LEU A 69 10.35 -7.61 14.92
N ILE A 70 9.20 -7.14 14.43
CA ILE A 70 8.29 -6.31 15.21
C ILE A 70 7.77 -7.09 16.41
N GLN A 71 7.32 -8.33 16.20
CA GLN A 71 6.85 -9.21 17.27
C GLN A 71 7.97 -9.56 18.25
N HIS A 72 9.20 -9.77 17.77
CA HIS A 72 10.32 -10.10 18.65
C HIS A 72 10.73 -8.94 19.56
N HIS A 73 10.76 -7.70 19.04
CA HIS A 73 11.29 -6.55 19.79
C HIS A 73 10.23 -5.69 20.50
N PHE A 74 8.99 -5.69 20.00
CA PHE A 74 7.93 -4.76 20.42
C PHE A 74 6.63 -5.46 20.81
N THR A 75 6.68 -6.73 21.20
CA THR A 75 5.54 -7.37 21.90
C THR A 75 5.51 -6.91 23.35
N GLU A 76 4.32 -6.95 23.95
CA GLU A 76 4.12 -6.67 25.36
C GLU A 76 4.94 -7.64 26.24
N ASP A 77 5.79 -7.09 27.11
CA ASP A 77 6.59 -7.84 28.08
C ASP A 77 6.18 -7.43 29.50
N PRO A 78 5.60 -8.35 30.30
CA PRO A 78 5.27 -8.08 31.70
C PRO A 78 6.47 -7.66 32.57
N ALA A 79 7.70 -8.01 32.18
CA ALA A 79 8.91 -7.61 32.88
C ALA A 79 9.30 -6.13 32.58
N GLU A 80 8.81 -5.56 31.48
CA GLU A 80 9.11 -4.19 31.06
C GLU A 80 7.81 -3.39 30.79
N PRO A 81 6.97 -3.12 31.80
CA PRO A 81 5.65 -2.50 31.63
C PRO A 81 5.69 -1.07 31.06
N GLN A 82 6.85 -0.40 31.08
CA GLN A 82 7.03 0.92 30.50
C GLN A 82 7.45 0.91 29.02
N LYS A 83 7.74 -0.27 28.46
CA LYS A 83 8.19 -0.41 27.08
C LYS A 83 7.02 -0.18 26.12
N PRO A 84 7.17 0.72 25.12
CA PRO A 84 6.16 0.85 24.09
C PRO A 84 6.11 -0.43 23.25
N HIS A 85 4.89 -0.91 22.99
CA HIS A 85 4.65 -2.11 22.21
C HIS A 85 3.90 -1.76 20.91
N VAL A 86 4.02 -2.63 19.91
CA VAL A 86 3.46 -2.43 18.58
C VAL A 86 2.47 -3.54 18.29
N ARG A 87 1.24 -3.15 17.97
CA ARG A 87 0.20 -4.08 17.53
C ARG A 87 0.02 -3.98 16.02
N ILE A 88 0.31 -5.07 15.32
CA ILE A 88 0.06 -5.18 13.87
C ILE A 88 -1.46 -5.37 13.66
N LEU A 89 -2.03 -4.55 12.78
CA LEU A 89 -3.45 -4.61 12.39
C LEU A 89 -3.65 -5.40 11.10
N THR A 90 -2.64 -5.45 10.23
CA THR A 90 -2.68 -6.26 9.01
C THR A 90 -2.76 -7.75 9.37
N PRO A 91 -3.58 -8.56 8.66
CA PRO A 91 -3.66 -10.00 8.91
C PRO A 91 -2.30 -10.71 8.80
N SER A 92 -2.01 -11.61 9.74
CA SER A 92 -0.75 -12.39 9.72
C SER A 92 -0.70 -13.44 8.63
N ASP A 93 -1.85 -13.93 8.14
CA ASP A 93 -1.91 -14.84 7.00
C ASP A 93 -1.36 -14.14 5.74
N PRO A 94 -0.22 -14.58 5.17
CA PRO A 94 0.36 -13.95 3.99
C PRO A 94 -0.59 -13.94 2.79
N GLN A 95 -1.55 -14.85 2.69
CA GLN A 95 -2.53 -14.88 1.59
C GLN A 95 -3.57 -13.75 1.69
N GLN A 96 -3.75 -13.18 2.88
CA GLN A 96 -4.73 -12.11 3.14
C GLN A 96 -4.08 -10.72 3.22
N ARG A 97 -2.81 -10.58 2.81
CA ARG A 97 -2.10 -9.28 2.79
C ARG A 97 -1.17 -9.09 1.58
N GLY A 98 -0.94 -7.82 1.24
CA GLY A 98 0.05 -7.39 0.25
C GLY A 98 1.46 -7.30 0.83
N CYS A 99 2.22 -6.29 0.38
CA CYS A 99 3.55 -5.96 0.90
C CYS A 99 3.53 -5.02 2.11
N GLN A 100 2.39 -4.38 2.39
CA GLN A 100 2.21 -3.39 3.44
C GLN A 100 1.88 -4.05 4.79
N LEU A 101 2.44 -3.50 5.87
CA LEU A 101 1.99 -3.72 7.25
C LEU A 101 1.51 -2.40 7.83
N VAL A 102 0.35 -2.42 8.46
CA VAL A 102 -0.20 -1.32 9.26
C VAL A 102 -0.14 -1.75 10.71
N ALA A 103 0.42 -0.90 11.57
CA ALA A 103 0.58 -1.18 12.99
C ALA A 103 0.28 0.06 13.83
N GLY A 104 -0.28 -0.16 15.03
CA GLY A 104 -0.50 0.87 16.04
C GLY A 104 0.58 0.81 17.11
N LEU A 105 1.12 1.97 17.48
CA LEU A 105 2.01 2.12 18.63
C LEU A 105 1.17 2.27 19.89
N LEU A 106 1.35 1.37 20.85
CA LEU A 106 0.68 1.36 22.12
C LEU A 106 1.68 1.80 23.20
N ARG A 107 1.33 2.88 23.92
CA ARG A 107 2.11 3.36 25.06
C ARG A 107 1.42 2.95 26.36
N PRO A 108 2.19 2.61 27.40
CA PRO A 108 1.61 2.34 28.71
C PRO A 108 0.96 3.60 29.29
N HIS A 109 -0.16 3.42 30.00
CA HIS A 109 -0.94 4.50 30.60
C HIS A 109 -0.19 5.10 31.81
N PRO A 110 -0.10 6.44 31.95
CA PRO A 110 0.68 7.08 33.02
C PRO A 110 0.21 6.74 34.45
N GLU A 111 -1.05 6.34 34.64
CA GLU A 111 -1.59 5.96 35.97
C GLU A 111 -1.21 4.53 36.42
N SER A 112 -0.54 3.74 35.59
CA SER A 112 0.00 2.42 35.97
C SER A 112 1.36 2.50 36.69
N LEU A 113 1.86 3.71 36.95
CA LEU A 113 3.08 3.96 37.70
C LEU A 113 2.85 3.72 39.21
N PRO A 114 3.61 2.83 39.87
CA PRO A 114 3.57 2.74 41.32
C PRO A 114 4.13 4.04 41.92
N GLY A 115 3.26 4.87 42.50
CA GLY A 115 3.63 6.11 43.20
C GLY A 115 2.75 7.34 42.96
N ALA A 116 1.84 7.32 41.97
CA ALA A 116 1.06 8.52 41.63
C ALA A 116 -0.16 8.82 42.54
N GLY A 117 -0.39 8.02 43.58
CA GLY A 117 -1.61 8.06 44.39
C GLY A 117 -1.59 8.91 45.68
N GLU A 118 -0.44 9.43 46.12
CA GLU A 118 -0.34 10.05 47.47
C GLU A 118 -0.24 11.58 47.52
N GLU A 119 -0.04 12.28 46.40
CA GLU A 119 0.19 13.74 46.43
C GLU A 119 -1.08 14.62 46.32
N GLY A 120 -2.27 14.03 46.22
CA GLY A 120 -3.52 14.77 45.99
C GLY A 120 -4.37 15.09 47.24
N ARG A 121 -3.94 14.72 48.45
CA ARG A 121 -4.77 14.80 49.67
C ARG A 121 -4.22 15.71 50.75
N ARG A 122 -3.77 16.91 50.40
CA ARG A 122 -3.58 18.03 51.34
C ARG A 122 -3.90 19.37 50.67
N MET A 123 -5.18 19.74 50.65
CA MET A 123 -5.69 21.10 50.83
C MET A 123 -7.07 21.03 51.45
#